data_AF-A0A523SA67-F1
#
_entry.id   AF-A0A523SA67-F1
#
_cell.length_a   1.000
_cell.length_b   1.000
_cell.length_c   1.000
_cell.angle_alpha   90.00
_cell.angle_beta   90.00
_cell.angle_gamma   90.00
#
_symmetry.space_group_name_H-M   'P 1'
#
loop_
_entity.id
_entity.type
_entity.pdbx_description
1 polymer ?
#
loop_
_entity_poly.entity_id
_entity_poly.type
_entity_poly.pdbx_seq_one_letter_code
_entity_poly.pdbx_strand_id
1 'polypeptide(L)'
;MIRTQSIEPVYGGNITPDQGREVEPTDPEVVRLLALNLELAIKNLVRSKSSPECLVLTADICTHKLMAMPTADGDIKVLVFES
;
A
#
# COMPACT_ATOMS: atom_id res chain seq x y z
N MET A 1 -13.49 22.15 3.67
CA MET A 1 -14.38 21.50 2.70
C MET A 1 -13.58 20.46 1.95
N ILE A 2 -13.73 19.17 2.28
CA ILE A 2 -13.09 18.10 1.51
C ILE A 2 -13.83 18.04 0.17
N ARG A 3 -13.10 18.25 -0.94
CA ARG A 3 -13.69 18.16 -2.28
C ARG A 3 -14.23 16.74 -2.48
N THR A 4 -15.55 16.60 -2.60
CA THR A 4 -16.25 15.36 -2.93
C THR A 4 -16.16 15.07 -4.43
N GLN A 5 -14.95 15.01 -4.98
CA GLN A 5 -14.77 14.27 -6.23
C GLN A 5 -14.78 12.80 -5.83
N SER A 6 -15.75 12.03 -6.32
CA SER A 6 -15.75 10.58 -6.10
C SER A 6 -14.48 10.02 -6.72
N ILE A 7 -13.61 9.47 -5.89
CA ILE A 7 -12.49 8.67 -6.38
C ILE A 7 -13.12 7.35 -6.77
N GLU A 8 -13.29 7.11 -8.07
CA GLU A 8 -13.63 5.78 -8.57
C GLU A 8 -12.42 4.88 -8.31
N PRO A 9 -12.53 3.86 -7.43
CA PRO A 9 -11.44 2.92 -7.26
C PRO A 9 -11.33 2.13 -8.56
N VAL A 10 -10.24 2.35 -9.30
CA VAL A 10 -9.88 1.46 -10.39
C VAL A 10 -9.56 0.11 -9.75
N TYR A 11 -10.45 -0.86 -9.93
CA TYR A 11 -10.18 -2.26 -9.59
C TYR A 11 -9.10 -2.77 -10.54
N GLY A 12 -7.84 -2.43 -10.25
CA GLY A 12 -6.67 -3.03 -10.87
C GLY A 12 -6.72 -4.54 -10.63
N GLY A 13 -6.27 -5.32 -11.63
CA GLY A 13 -6.39 -6.78 -11.67
C GLY A 13 -5.93 -7.48 -10.40
N ASN A 14 -6.25 -8.77 -10.26
CA ASN A 14 -5.96 -9.60 -9.09
C ASN A 14 -4.45 -9.64 -8.76
N ILE A 15 -3.94 -8.61 -8.09
CA ILE A 15 -2.57 -8.56 -7.57
C ILE A 15 -2.60 -9.43 -6.31
N THR A 16 -1.86 -10.52 -6.33
CA THR A 16 -1.74 -11.42 -5.19
C THR A 16 -0.39 -11.18 -4.49
N PRO A 17 -0.33 -11.21 -3.14
CA PRO A 17 0.89 -10.90 -2.39
C PRO A 17 2.14 -11.70 -2.76
N ASP A 18 1.96 -12.89 -3.33
CA ASP A 18 3.03 -13.79 -3.80
C ASP A 18 3.77 -13.26 -5.04
N GLN A 19 3.20 -12.28 -5.75
CA GLN A 19 3.81 -11.67 -6.94
C GLN A 19 4.69 -10.46 -6.62
N GLY A 20 4.66 -9.95 -5.38
CA GLY A 20 5.35 -8.71 -4.99
C GLY A 20 6.65 -8.97 -4.24
N ARG A 21 7.62 -8.07 -4.39
CA ARG A 21 8.86 -8.05 -3.59
C ARG A 21 8.83 -6.95 -2.54
N GLU A 22 9.68 -7.05 -1.53
CA GLU A 22 9.87 -5.95 -0.58
C GLU A 22 10.60 -4.78 -1.23
N VAL A 23 10.44 -3.60 -0.62
CA VAL A 23 11.10 -2.37 -1.03
C VAL A 23 12.59 -2.48 -0.73
N GLU A 24 13.44 -2.18 -1.72
CA GLU A 24 14.89 -2.24 -1.62
C GLU A 24 15.51 -0.84 -1.57
N PRO A 25 16.71 -0.67 -1.00
CA PRO A 25 17.42 0.62 -1.01
C PRO A 25 17.76 1.14 -2.43
N THR A 26 17.84 0.23 -3.40
CA THR A 26 18.09 0.48 -4.82
C THR A 26 16.86 1.01 -5.55
N ASP A 27 15.67 0.92 -4.95
CA ASP A 27 14.44 1.43 -5.56
C ASP A 27 14.46 2.96 -5.71
N PRO A 28 13.78 3.48 -6.75
CA PRO A 28 13.59 4.91 -6.92
C PRO A 28 13.11 5.57 -5.64
N GLU A 29 13.66 6.74 -5.31
CA GLU A 29 13.32 7.45 -4.07
C GLU A 29 11.81 7.65 -3.90
N VAL A 30 11.10 7.95 -4.99
CA VAL A 30 9.65 8.11 -4.99
C VAL A 30 8.90 6.83 -4.55
N VAL A 31 9.40 5.65 -4.92
CA VAL A 31 8.82 4.35 -4.52
C VAL A 31 9.06 4.12 -3.03
N ARG A 32 10.29 4.36 -2.54
CA ARG A 32 10.64 4.23 -1.13
C ARG A 32 9.84 5.18 -0.23
N LEU A 33 9.69 6.43 -0.65
CA LEU A 33 8.89 7.43 0.08
C LEU A 33 7.40 7.08 0.09
N LEU A 34 6.87 6.58 -1.03
CA LEU A 34 5.47 6.15 -1.09
C LEU A 34 5.23 4.92 -0.19
N ALA A 35 6.16 3.97 -0.18
CA ALA A 35 6.08 2.80 0.70
C ALA A 35 5.99 3.21 2.18
N LEU A 36 6.86 4.12 2.64
CA LEU A 36 6.80 4.66 4.00
C LEU A 36 5.46 5.33 4.31
N ASN A 37 4.90 6.08 3.35
CA ASN A 37 3.59 6.72 3.53
C ASN A 37 2.45 5.69 3.64
N LEU A 38 2.48 4.65 2.82
CA LEU A 38 1.49 3.57 2.89
C LEU A 38 1.59 2.81 4.21
N GLU A 39 2.80 2.51 4.67
CA GLU A 39 3.03 1.88 5.97
C GLU A 39 2.45 2.74 7.11
N LEU A 40 2.74 4.04 7.13
CA LEU A 40 2.20 4.98 8.11
C LEU A 40 0.67 5.08 8.03
N ALA A 41 0.09 5.07 6.83
CA ALA A 41 -1.36 5.09 6.64
C ALA A 41 -2.02 3.86 7.26
N ILE A 42 -1.49 2.65 7.01
CA ILE A 42 -1.99 1.43 7.65
C ILE A 42 -1.80 1.51 9.18
N LYS A 43 -0.62 1.95 9.68
CA LYS A 43 -0.39 2.13 11.14
C LYS A 43 -1.46 3.01 11.78
N ASN A 44 -1.81 4.11 11.12
CA ASN A 44 -2.82 5.04 11.61
C ASN A 44 -4.22 4.42 11.64
N LEU A 45 -4.58 3.64 10.62
CA LEU A 45 -5.87 2.93 10.55
C LEU A 45 -5.97 1.81 11.60
N VAL A 46 -4.90 1.04 11.81
CA VAL A 46 -4.83 0.04 12.89
C VAL A 46 -4.98 0.72 14.25
N ARG A 47 -4.29 1.85 14.47
CA ARG A 47 -4.41 2.65 15.71
C ARG A 47 -5.81 3.23 15.92
N SER A 48 -6.56 3.50 14.85
CA SER A 48 -7.96 3.93 14.95
C SER A 48 -8.94 2.77 15.19
N LYS A 49 -8.45 1.56 15.47
CA LYS A 49 -9.23 0.33 15.69
C LYS A 49 -9.97 -0.17 14.44
N SER A 50 -9.49 0.18 13.25
CA SER A 50 -9.97 -0.44 12.02
C SER A 50 -9.51 -1.90 11.99
N SER A 51 -10.40 -2.80 11.53
CA SER A 51 -10.10 -4.23 11.42
C SER A 51 -8.92 -4.48 10.47
N PRO A 52 -7.79 -5.05 10.92
CA PRO A 52 -6.61 -5.28 10.09
C PRO A 52 -6.88 -6.11 8.83
N GLU A 53 -7.79 -7.08 8.90
CA GLU A 53 -8.21 -7.95 7.79
C GLU A 53 -8.92 -7.20 6.66
N CYS A 54 -9.40 -5.98 6.93
CA CYS A 54 -10.01 -5.11 5.93
C CYS A 54 -9.03 -4.07 5.36
N LEU A 55 -7.78 -4.05 5.81
CA LEU A 55 -6.80 -3.02 5.45
C LEU A 55 -5.87 -3.53 4.36
N VAL A 56 -6.19 -3.18 3.11
CA VAL A 56 -5.27 -3.27 1.99
C VAL A 56 -5.28 -1.92 1.30
N LEU A 57 -4.12 -1.27 1.23
CA LEU A 57 -3.93 -0.04 0.48
C LEU A 57 -3.05 -0.32 -0.73
N THR A 58 -3.51 0.09 -1.90
CA THR A 58 -2.73 0.02 -3.13
C THR A 58 -2.44 1.43 -3.64
N ALA A 59 -1.31 1.58 -4.30
CA ALA A 59 -0.96 2.82 -4.97
C ALA A 59 -0.16 2.55 -6.23
N ASP A 60 -0.51 3.25 -7.30
CA ASP A 60 0.25 3.25 -8.55
C ASP A 60 1.16 4.49 -8.57
N ILE A 61 2.46 4.29 -8.83
CA ILE A 61 3.43 5.38 -8.95
C ILE A 61 4.44 5.09 -10.06
N CYS A 62 4.55 6.00 -11.03
CA CYS A 62 5.39 5.80 -12.20
C CYS A 62 5.07 4.45 -12.90
N THR A 63 6.05 3.55 -12.96
CA THR A 63 5.95 2.19 -13.52
C THR A 63 5.74 1.10 -12.47
N HIS A 64 5.48 1.47 -11.21
CA HIS A 64 5.38 0.54 -10.09
C HIS A 64 3.97 0.57 -9.50
N LYS A 65 3.52 -0.60 -9.04
CA LYS A 65 2.38 -0.70 -8.12
C LYS A 65 2.89 -1.08 -6.75
N LEU A 66 2.27 -0.53 -5.71
CA LEU A 66 2.57 -0.87 -4.33
C LEU A 66 1.31 -1.40 -3.66
N MET A 67 1.51 -2.34 -2.73
CA MET A 67 0.47 -2.87 -1.85
C MET A 67 0.98 -2.84 -0.41
N ALA A 68 0.19 -2.30 0.51
CA ALA A 68 0.47 -2.32 1.93
C ALA A 68 -0.67 -3.00 2.69
N MET A 69 -0.33 -3.89 3.60
CA MET A 69 -1.28 -4.65 4.42
C MET A 69 -0.68 -5.06 5.76
N PRO A 70 -1.49 -5.22 6.81
CA PRO A 70 -1.05 -5.83 8.06
C PRO A 70 -0.62 -7.29 7.87
N THR A 71 0.37 -7.73 8.63
CA THR A 71 0.77 -9.14 8.75
C THR A 71 0.03 -9.81 9.91
N ALA A 72 0.11 -11.14 9.98
CA ALA A 72 -0.44 -11.91 11.10
C ALA A 72 0.20 -11.53 12.46
N ASP A 73 1.45 -11.07 12.43
CA ASP A 73 2.21 -10.65 13.61
C ASP A 73 1.89 -9.21 14.05
N GLY A 74 1.03 -8.50 13.31
CA GLY A 74 0.64 -7.12 13.61
C GLY A 74 1.59 -6.06 13.04
N ASP A 75 2.65 -6.47 12.34
CA ASP A 75 3.49 -5.59 11.53
C ASP A 75 2.78 -5.21 10.22
N ILE A 76 3.42 -4.36 9.41
CA ILE A 76 2.88 -3.94 8.12
C ILE A 76 3.89 -4.29 7.05
N LYS A 77 3.43 -5.03 6.05
CA LYS A 77 4.22 -5.37 4.88
C LYS A 77 3.87 -4.42 3.75
N VAL A 78 4.90 -3.90 3.07
CA VAL A 78 4.75 -3.15 1.83
C VAL A 78 5.45 -3.91 0.70
N LEU A 79 4.71 -4.19 -0.35
CA LEU A 79 5.15 -4.92 -1.54
C LEU A 79 5.18 -3.99 -2.73
N VAL A 80 6.19 -4.15 -3.57
CA VAL A 80 6.36 -3.50 -4.87
C VAL A 80 6.14 -4.54 -5.96
N PHE A 81 5.39 -4.16 -6.99
CA PHE A 81 5.13 -4.95 -8.18
C PHE A 81 5.66 -4.18 -9.38
N GLU A 82 6.53 -4.83 -10.14
CA GLU A 82 7.05 -4.30 -11.40
C GLU A 82 6.00 -4.57 -12.50
N SER A 83 5.77 -3.57 -13.35
CA SER A 83 4.85 -3.69 -14.49
C SER A 83 5.51 -4.33 -15.69
#